data_AF-A0A7W0GZK8-F1
#
_entry.id   AF-A0A7W0GZK8-F1
#
_cell.length_a   1.000
_cell.length_b   1.000
_cell.length_c   1.000
_cell.angle_alpha   90.00
_cell.angle_beta   90.00
_cell.angle_gamma   90.00
#
_symmetry.space_group_name_H-M   'P 1'
#
loop_
_entity.id
_entity.type
_entity.pdbx_description
1 polymer ?
#
loop_
_entity_poly.entity_id
_entity_poly.type
_entity_poly.pdbx_seq_one_letter_code
_entity_poly.pdbx_strand_id
1 'polypeptide(L)'
;MGLRVIDVPELGPSLGRLGAAPAEPPEGPLGARLDDIRLQLTTGVFELAGAGRSLAAADDSAGAIGSLSRAALLGLWEKAVAGAADRIAATVNGRLQAAGEESRYPAGRLRQLLLTPDDTRAIAARLGSGGAGFVAALDALEQSGRAEPAAPAREWREALTTAARRLEAAWLALEEGADAEQRHWTTEVERVRAWRRPTWPLWLVTLLLLGTATWLGLVLGGYLPVPDPLRGFAEWWWATL
;
A
#
# COMPACT_ATOMS: atom_id res chain seq x y z
N MET A 1 -42.49 -12.95 -33.74
CA MET A 1 -41.17 -12.62 -33.16
C MET A 1 -41.24 -12.95 -31.68
N GLY A 2 -40.59 -14.02 -31.23
CA GLY A 2 -40.56 -14.36 -29.81
C GLY A 2 -39.62 -13.42 -29.07
N LEU A 3 -40.14 -12.72 -28.06
CA LEU A 3 -39.38 -11.87 -27.15
C LEU A 3 -38.33 -12.77 -26.46
N ARG A 4 -37.04 -12.53 -26.73
CA ARG A 4 -35.95 -13.28 -26.11
C ARG A 4 -35.61 -12.60 -24.79
N VAL A 5 -36.19 -13.11 -23.72
CA VAL A 5 -35.90 -12.66 -22.36
C VAL A 5 -34.45 -13.04 -22.04
N ILE A 6 -33.57 -12.04 -21.92
CA ILE A 6 -32.26 -12.22 -21.28
C ILE A 6 -32.50 -12.42 -19.79
N ASP A 7 -31.87 -13.44 -19.22
CA ASP A 7 -31.89 -13.71 -17.79
C ASP A 7 -30.50 -13.47 -17.21
N VAL A 8 -30.39 -12.41 -16.40
CA VAL A 8 -29.15 -11.99 -15.73
C VAL A 8 -28.99 -12.82 -14.46
N PRO A 9 -27.93 -13.65 -14.36
CA PRO A 9 -27.79 -14.62 -13.28
C PRO A 9 -27.55 -13.94 -11.93
N GLU A 10 -27.80 -14.70 -10.86
CA GLU A 10 -27.33 -14.31 -9.54
C GLU A 10 -25.81 -14.47 -9.45
N LEU A 11 -25.10 -13.34 -9.29
CA LEU A 11 -23.63 -13.33 -9.26
C LEU A 11 -23.06 -13.70 -7.89
N GLY A 12 -23.85 -13.58 -6.80
CA GLY A 12 -23.40 -13.86 -5.44
C GLY A 12 -22.68 -15.20 -5.27
N PRO A 13 -23.25 -16.33 -5.71
CA PRO A 13 -22.58 -17.63 -5.65
C PRO A 13 -21.27 -17.72 -6.45
N SER A 14 -21.09 -16.87 -7.47
CA SER A 14 -19.90 -16.87 -8.33
C SER A 14 -18.81 -15.92 -7.86
N LEU A 15 -19.12 -15.03 -6.90
CA LEU A 15 -18.16 -14.14 -6.26
C LEU A 15 -17.48 -14.78 -5.04
N GLY A 16 -17.96 -15.93 -4.58
CA GLY A 16 -17.35 -16.71 -3.49
C GLY A 16 -17.00 -15.86 -2.26
N ARG A 17 -15.72 -15.82 -1.89
CA ARG A 17 -15.21 -15.07 -0.73
C ARG A 17 -15.29 -13.55 -0.90
N LEU A 18 -15.29 -13.04 -2.13
CA LEU A 18 -15.44 -11.60 -2.40
C LEU A 18 -16.81 -11.09 -1.94
N GLY A 19 -17.85 -11.91 -2.07
CA GLY A 19 -19.21 -11.63 -1.62
C GLY A 19 -19.47 -11.93 -0.14
N ALA A 20 -18.63 -12.75 0.51
CA ALA A 20 -18.79 -13.12 1.90
C ALA A 20 -18.20 -12.04 2.83
N ALA A 21 -18.90 -11.68 3.91
CA ALA A 21 -18.29 -10.87 4.97
C ALA A 21 -17.32 -11.75 5.78
N PRO A 22 -16.03 -11.40 5.90
CA PRO A 22 -15.13 -12.11 6.80
C PRO A 22 -15.59 -11.89 8.25
N ALA A 23 -15.45 -12.92 9.09
CA ALA A 23 -15.83 -12.85 10.51
C ALA A 23 -14.96 -11.85 11.29
N GLU A 24 -13.68 -11.75 10.92
CA GLU A 24 -12.79 -10.67 11.31
C GLU A 24 -12.04 -10.18 10.07
N PRO A 25 -12.03 -8.87 9.81
CA PRO A 25 -11.29 -8.31 8.69
C PRO A 25 -9.78 -8.55 8.91
N PRO A 26 -9.09 -9.24 7.98
CA PRO A 26 -7.67 -9.50 8.13
C PRO A 26 -6.91 -8.16 8.14
N GLU A 27 -6.25 -7.88 9.25
CA GLU A 27 -5.35 -6.75 9.33
C GLU A 27 -4.04 -7.14 8.66
N GLY A 28 -3.67 -6.39 7.62
CA GLY A 28 -2.41 -6.64 6.93
C GLY A 28 -1.20 -6.43 7.84
N PRO A 29 -0.01 -6.89 7.44
CA PRO A 29 1.22 -6.83 8.24
C PRO A 29 1.60 -5.45 8.79
N LEU A 30 1.21 -4.37 8.09
CA LEU A 30 1.41 -2.98 8.52
C LEU A 30 0.13 -2.30 9.06
N GLY A 31 -0.99 -3.01 9.04
CA GLY A 31 -2.29 -2.50 9.44
C GLY A 31 -3.15 -1.95 8.30
N ALA A 32 -2.74 -2.08 7.03
CA ALA A 32 -3.58 -1.64 5.93
C ALA A 32 -4.72 -2.65 5.73
N ARG A 33 -5.96 -2.18 5.92
CA ARG A 33 -7.19 -2.97 5.71
C ARG A 33 -7.81 -2.61 4.37
N LEU A 34 -8.34 -3.61 3.66
CA LEU A 34 -8.93 -3.45 2.34
C LEU A 34 -10.45 -3.75 2.30
N ASP A 35 -11.07 -4.02 3.46
CA ASP A 35 -12.47 -4.46 3.54
C ASP A 35 -13.47 -3.44 3.00
N ASP A 36 -13.21 -2.15 3.19
CA ASP A 36 -14.05 -1.09 2.66
C ASP A 36 -13.96 -1.01 1.13
N ILE A 37 -12.78 -1.24 0.57
CA ILE A 37 -12.55 -1.31 -0.88
C ILE A 37 -13.23 -2.55 -1.46
N ARG A 38 -13.09 -3.70 -0.78
CA ARG A 38 -13.78 -4.95 -1.11
C ARG A 38 -15.29 -4.74 -1.15
N LEU A 39 -15.84 -4.11 -0.11
CA LEU A 39 -17.26 -3.83 0.00
C LEU A 39 -17.72 -2.92 -1.15
N GLN A 40 -16.99 -1.84 -1.46
CA GLN A 40 -17.31 -0.97 -2.59
C GLN A 40 -17.30 -1.70 -3.93
N LEU A 41 -16.30 -2.56 -4.17
CA LEU A 41 -16.22 -3.38 -5.38
C LEU A 41 -17.44 -4.32 -5.50
N THR A 42 -17.72 -5.08 -4.45
CA THR A 42 -18.84 -6.03 -4.41
C THR A 42 -20.19 -5.32 -4.55
N THR A 43 -20.38 -4.18 -3.86
CA THR A 43 -21.58 -3.35 -4.01
C THR A 43 -21.73 -2.86 -5.44
N GLY A 44 -20.67 -2.33 -6.05
CA GLY A 44 -20.72 -1.87 -7.44
C GLY A 44 -21.10 -2.98 -8.42
N VAL A 45 -20.58 -4.20 -8.24
CA VAL A 45 -20.96 -5.35 -9.07
C VAL A 45 -22.45 -5.70 -8.90
N PHE A 46 -22.96 -5.69 -7.67
CA PHE A 46 -24.38 -5.96 -7.42
C PHE A 46 -25.30 -4.86 -7.95
N GLU A 47 -24.88 -3.60 -7.89
CA GLU A 47 -25.62 -2.48 -8.49
C GLU A 47 -25.73 -2.63 -10.00
N LEU A 48 -24.63 -2.95 -10.69
CA LEU A 48 -24.63 -3.21 -12.14
C LEU A 48 -25.49 -4.42 -12.50
N ALA A 49 -25.45 -5.50 -11.71
CA ALA A 49 -26.29 -6.67 -11.92
C ALA A 49 -27.78 -6.38 -11.67
N GLY A 50 -28.10 -5.60 -10.64
CA GLY A 50 -29.45 -5.15 -10.34
C GLY A 50 -30.03 -4.27 -11.45
N ALA A 51 -29.24 -3.33 -11.97
CA ALA A 51 -29.60 -2.53 -13.13
C ALA A 51 -29.78 -3.39 -14.39
N GLY A 52 -28.92 -4.40 -14.59
CA GLY A 52 -29.07 -5.35 -15.69
C GLY A 52 -30.39 -6.13 -15.62
N ARG A 53 -30.78 -6.58 -14.42
CA ARG A 53 -32.06 -7.29 -14.21
C ARG A 53 -33.28 -6.41 -14.42
N SER A 54 -33.23 -5.16 -13.97
CA SER A 54 -34.35 -4.23 -14.17
C SER A 54 -34.56 -3.91 -15.66
N LEU A 55 -33.48 -3.76 -16.43
CA LEU A 55 -33.53 -3.59 -17.88
C LEU A 55 -34.04 -4.84 -18.58
N ALA A 56 -33.57 -6.02 -18.19
CA ALA A 56 -34.07 -7.30 -18.71
C ALA A 56 -35.57 -7.50 -18.44
N ALA A 57 -36.06 -7.13 -17.26
CA ALA A 57 -37.48 -7.17 -16.91
C ALA A 57 -38.33 -6.17 -17.74
N ALA A 58 -37.72 -5.10 -18.25
CA ALA A 58 -38.32 -4.14 -19.16
C ALA A 58 -38.19 -4.55 -20.65
N ASP A 59 -37.75 -5.78 -20.94
CA ASP A 59 -37.47 -6.31 -22.27
C ASP A 59 -36.33 -5.58 -23.03
N ASP A 60 -35.54 -4.78 -22.31
CA ASP A 60 -34.33 -4.13 -22.85
C ASP A 60 -33.11 -5.02 -22.67
N SER A 61 -33.02 -6.02 -23.55
CA SER A 61 -31.91 -6.97 -23.60
C SER A 61 -30.56 -6.29 -23.89
N ALA A 62 -30.55 -5.26 -24.73
CA ALA A 62 -29.32 -4.55 -25.08
C ALA A 62 -28.82 -3.71 -23.89
N GLY A 63 -29.73 -3.03 -23.19
CA GLY A 63 -29.43 -2.32 -21.95
C GLY A 63 -28.93 -3.27 -20.85
N ALA A 64 -29.56 -4.45 -20.69
CA ALA A 64 -29.14 -5.44 -19.71
C ALA A 64 -27.69 -5.90 -19.92
N ILE A 65 -27.31 -6.21 -21.16
CA ILE A 65 -25.93 -6.54 -21.55
C ILE A 65 -25.00 -5.34 -21.32
N GLY A 66 -25.43 -4.13 -21.69
CA GLY A 66 -24.66 -2.89 -21.54
C GLY A 66 -24.32 -2.55 -20.09
N SER A 67 -25.24 -2.81 -19.16
CA SER A 67 -25.03 -2.59 -17.71
C SER A 67 -23.85 -3.40 -17.17
N LEU A 68 -23.69 -4.63 -17.65
CA LEU A 68 -22.60 -5.55 -17.26
C LEU A 68 -21.50 -5.61 -18.32
N SER A 69 -21.24 -4.47 -18.98
CA SER A 69 -20.21 -4.37 -19.99
C SER A 69 -18.80 -4.54 -19.41
N ARG A 70 -17.87 -4.93 -20.28
CA ARG A 70 -16.43 -4.93 -20.01
C ARG A 70 -15.97 -3.62 -19.39
N ALA A 71 -16.39 -2.47 -19.95
CA ALA A 71 -15.97 -1.16 -19.47
C ALA A 71 -16.44 -0.88 -18.04
N ALA A 72 -17.70 -1.21 -17.71
CA ALA A 72 -18.25 -1.00 -16.38
C ALA A 72 -17.54 -1.86 -15.32
N LEU A 73 -17.36 -3.15 -15.61
CA LEU A 73 -16.68 -4.08 -14.70
C LEU A 73 -15.19 -3.79 -14.55
N LEU A 74 -14.51 -3.42 -15.63
CA LEU A 74 -13.10 -3.02 -15.60
C LEU A 74 -12.91 -1.73 -14.78
N GLY A 75 -13.80 -0.74 -14.95
CA GLY A 75 -13.73 0.50 -14.17
C GLY A 75 -13.88 0.27 -12.67
N LEU A 76 -14.74 -0.66 -12.24
CA LEU A 76 -14.85 -1.05 -10.83
C LEU A 76 -13.55 -1.68 -10.31
N TRP A 77 -12.95 -2.58 -11.10
CA TRP A 77 -11.69 -3.23 -10.77
C TRP A 77 -10.53 -2.23 -10.66
N GLU A 78 -10.36 -1.35 -11.65
CA GLU A 78 -9.31 -0.33 -11.66
C GLU A 78 -9.44 0.63 -10.46
N LYS A 79 -10.68 1.01 -10.12
CA LYS A 79 -10.95 1.82 -8.94
C LYS A 79 -10.56 1.09 -7.65
N ALA A 80 -10.84 -0.21 -7.54
CA ALA A 80 -10.44 -1.01 -6.39
C ALA A 80 -8.92 -1.13 -6.26
N VAL A 81 -8.20 -1.36 -7.37
CA VAL A 81 -6.73 -1.40 -7.41
C VAL A 81 -6.13 -0.07 -6.98
N ALA A 82 -6.63 1.05 -7.52
CA ALA A 82 -6.16 2.39 -7.15
C ALA A 82 -6.41 2.67 -5.66
N GLY A 83 -7.62 2.39 -5.16
CA GLY A 83 -7.95 2.55 -3.75
C GLY A 83 -7.07 1.72 -2.81
N ALA A 84 -6.72 0.48 -3.20
CA ALA A 84 -5.82 -0.37 -2.44
C ALA A 84 -4.40 0.18 -2.39
N ALA A 85 -3.87 0.65 -3.53
CA ALA A 85 -2.55 1.26 -3.59
C ALA A 85 -2.47 2.54 -2.75
N ASP A 86 -3.47 3.41 -2.85
CA ASP A 86 -3.57 4.63 -2.03
C ASP A 86 -3.61 4.31 -0.54
N ARG A 87 -4.41 3.31 -0.15
CA ARG A 87 -4.52 2.84 1.24
C ARG A 87 -3.18 2.36 1.77
N ILE A 88 -2.49 1.49 1.02
CA ILE A 88 -1.17 0.96 1.42
C ILE A 88 -0.17 2.10 1.55
N ALA A 89 -0.11 2.99 0.57
CA ALA A 89 0.84 4.11 0.59
C ALA A 89 0.60 5.05 1.78
N ALA A 90 -0.66 5.38 2.07
CA ALA A 90 -1.03 6.17 3.23
C ALA A 90 -0.64 5.49 4.55
N THR A 91 -0.91 4.18 4.69
CA THR A 91 -0.54 3.40 5.87
C THR A 91 0.99 3.36 6.06
N VAL A 92 1.75 3.06 5.00
CA VAL A 92 3.21 3.02 5.05
C VAL A 92 3.78 4.39 5.46
N ASN A 93 3.32 5.47 4.84
CA ASN A 93 3.77 6.82 5.17
C ASN A 93 3.46 7.19 6.63
N GLY A 94 2.26 6.87 7.11
CA GLY A 94 1.90 7.08 8.52
C GLY A 94 2.78 6.29 9.48
N ARG A 95 3.08 5.02 9.16
CA ARG A 95 3.96 4.16 9.97
C ARG A 95 5.42 4.63 9.96
N LEU A 96 5.93 5.07 8.82
CA LEU A 96 7.28 5.65 8.70
C LEU A 96 7.40 6.94 9.52
N GLN A 97 6.37 7.81 9.46
CA GLN A 97 6.34 9.04 10.25
C GLN A 97 6.34 8.75 11.75
N ALA A 98 5.46 7.86 12.22
CA ALA A 98 5.42 7.44 13.62
C ALA A 98 6.75 6.85 14.08
N ALA A 99 7.35 5.94 13.30
CA ALA A 99 8.68 5.38 13.61
C ALA A 99 9.78 6.45 13.62
N GLY A 100 9.69 7.45 12.74
CA GLY A 100 10.61 8.58 12.70
C GLY A 100 10.51 9.47 13.94
N GLU A 101 9.30 9.70 14.45
CA GLU A 101 9.05 10.43 15.69
C GLU A 101 9.59 9.68 16.91
N GLU A 102 9.29 8.37 17.01
CA GLU A 102 9.76 7.48 18.08
C GLU A 102 11.29 7.45 18.17
N SER A 103 11.98 7.33 17.03
CA SER A 103 13.45 7.24 16.95
C SER A 103 14.16 8.59 16.88
N ARG A 104 13.42 9.71 16.79
CA ARG A 104 13.93 11.06 16.51
C ARG A 104 14.78 11.13 15.24
N TYR A 105 14.36 10.40 14.22
CA TYR A 105 15.01 10.27 12.93
C TYR A 105 15.15 11.63 12.21
N PRO A 106 16.21 11.87 11.43
CA PRO A 106 16.36 13.14 10.71
C PRO A 106 15.27 13.36 9.66
N ALA A 107 14.51 14.45 9.80
CA ALA A 107 13.35 14.74 8.95
C ALA A 107 13.66 14.84 7.44
N GLY A 108 14.87 15.27 7.08
CA GLY A 108 15.30 15.33 5.67
C GLY A 108 15.48 13.93 5.05
N ARG A 109 16.01 12.98 5.82
CA ARG A 109 16.14 11.59 5.39
C ARG A 109 14.80 10.88 5.40
N LEU A 110 13.96 11.13 6.42
CA LEU A 110 12.61 10.56 6.47
C LEU A 110 11.79 10.96 5.24
N ARG A 111 11.85 12.23 4.82
CA ARG A 111 11.15 12.71 3.62
C ARG A 111 11.54 11.98 2.34
N GLN A 112 12.77 11.46 2.24
CA GLN A 112 13.22 10.68 1.08
C GLN A 112 12.70 9.24 1.09
N LEU A 113 12.23 8.75 2.23
CA LEU A 113 11.67 7.40 2.39
C LEU A 113 10.15 7.35 2.22
N LEU A 114 9.47 8.50 2.28
CA LEU A 114 8.02 8.55 2.11
C LEU A 114 7.64 8.24 0.66
N LEU A 115 6.63 7.40 0.50
CA LEU A 115 6.05 7.06 -0.79
C LEU A 115 5.48 8.29 -1.46
N THR A 116 5.86 8.47 -2.73
CA THR A 116 5.40 9.52 -3.63
C THR A 116 4.22 9.02 -4.48
N PRO A 117 3.51 9.92 -5.21
CA PRO A 117 2.48 9.49 -6.16
C PRO A 117 2.99 8.53 -7.23
N ASP A 118 4.28 8.61 -7.59
CA ASP A 118 4.89 7.71 -8.57
C ASP A 118 5.06 6.31 -8.00
N ASP A 119 5.45 6.21 -6.73
CA ASP A 119 5.53 4.94 -6.01
C ASP A 119 4.14 4.32 -5.84
N THR A 120 3.12 5.13 -5.52
CA THR A 120 1.74 4.66 -5.44
C THR A 120 1.25 4.09 -6.78
N ARG A 121 1.58 4.75 -7.90
CA ARG A 121 1.28 4.21 -9.24
C ARG A 121 2.03 2.91 -9.52
N ALA A 122 3.27 2.79 -9.08
CA ALA A 122 4.04 1.55 -9.21
C ALA A 122 3.43 0.41 -8.37
N ILE A 123 2.95 0.70 -7.14
CA ILE A 123 2.20 -0.25 -6.31
C ILE A 123 0.92 -0.67 -7.04
N ALA A 124 0.12 0.28 -7.54
CA ALA A 124 -1.11 -0.01 -8.27
C ALA A 124 -0.86 -0.91 -9.49
N ALA A 125 0.21 -0.67 -10.26
CA ALA A 125 0.58 -1.51 -11.40
C ALA A 125 0.93 -2.96 -10.97
N ARG A 126 1.68 -3.12 -9.87
CA ARG A 126 2.01 -4.45 -9.32
C ARG A 126 0.74 -5.18 -8.85
N LEU A 127 -0.11 -4.52 -8.08
CA LEU A 127 -1.37 -5.09 -7.59
C LEU A 127 -2.31 -5.45 -8.74
N GLY A 128 -2.45 -4.55 -9.72
CA GLY A 128 -3.32 -4.75 -10.89
C GLY A 128 -2.89 -5.89 -11.81
N SER A 129 -1.60 -6.28 -11.79
CA SER A 129 -1.08 -7.39 -12.61
C SER A 129 -1.77 -8.74 -12.32
N GLY A 130 -2.25 -8.95 -11.07
CA GLY A 130 -3.05 -10.11 -10.69
C GLY A 130 -4.43 -10.17 -11.37
N GLY A 131 -4.90 -9.07 -11.95
CA GLY A 131 -6.16 -8.96 -12.67
C GLY A 131 -6.14 -9.44 -14.13
N ALA A 132 -4.99 -9.87 -14.67
CA ALA A 132 -4.87 -10.22 -16.10
C ALA A 132 -5.88 -11.30 -16.54
N GLY A 133 -6.12 -12.33 -15.70
CA GLY A 133 -7.11 -13.37 -15.98
C GLY A 133 -8.56 -12.88 -15.93
N PHE A 134 -8.84 -11.83 -15.16
CA PHE A 134 -10.14 -11.16 -15.15
C PHE A 134 -10.34 -10.33 -16.41
N VAL A 135 -9.34 -9.55 -16.83
CA VAL A 135 -9.39 -8.77 -18.08
C VAL A 135 -9.66 -9.68 -19.29
N ALA A 136 -8.96 -10.81 -19.39
CA ALA A 136 -9.21 -11.79 -20.45
C ALA A 136 -10.65 -12.35 -20.42
N ALA A 137 -11.23 -12.55 -19.24
CA ALA A 137 -12.61 -12.99 -19.10
C ALA A 137 -13.62 -11.88 -19.48
N LEU A 138 -13.29 -10.61 -19.23
CA LEU A 138 -14.09 -9.48 -19.69
C LEU A 138 -14.04 -9.33 -21.22
N ASP A 139 -12.89 -9.59 -21.85
CA ASP A 139 -12.78 -9.60 -23.32
C ASP A 139 -13.68 -10.69 -23.93
N ALA A 140 -13.72 -11.89 -23.33
CA ALA A 140 -14.61 -12.96 -23.75
C ALA A 140 -16.10 -12.63 -23.50
N LEU A 141 -16.41 -11.96 -22.38
CA LEU A 141 -17.75 -11.46 -22.09
C LEU A 141 -18.21 -10.44 -23.15
N GLU A 142 -17.36 -9.50 -23.53
CA GLU A 142 -17.68 -8.52 -24.56
C GLU A 142 -17.90 -9.17 -25.93
N GLN A 143 -17.08 -10.18 -26.29
CA GLN A 143 -17.25 -10.93 -27.53
C GLN A 143 -18.59 -11.68 -27.56
N SER A 144 -18.96 -12.36 -26.47
CA SER A 144 -20.25 -13.07 -26.38
C SER A 144 -21.46 -12.12 -26.40
N GLY A 145 -21.33 -10.91 -25.87
CA GLY A 145 -22.38 -9.88 -25.93
C GLY A 145 -22.60 -9.26 -27.31
N ARG A 146 -21.67 -9.43 -28.25
CA ARG A 146 -21.75 -8.91 -29.63
C ARG A 146 -22.29 -9.93 -30.65
N ALA A 147 -22.49 -11.19 -30.27
CA ALA A 147 -22.95 -12.24 -31.18
C ALA A 147 -24.46 -12.12 -31.53
N GLU A 148 -24.82 -12.44 -32.78
CA GLU A 148 -26.19 -12.38 -33.34
C GLU A 148 -27.12 -13.51 -32.82
N PRO A 149 -28.46 -13.41 -32.92
CA PRO A 149 -29.31 -13.22 -31.75
C PRO A 149 -29.85 -14.49 -31.07
N ALA A 150 -29.55 -15.72 -31.54
CA ALA A 150 -30.30 -16.94 -31.14
C ALA A 150 -29.65 -17.88 -30.10
N ALA A 151 -28.33 -18.06 -30.15
CA ALA A 151 -27.50 -18.71 -29.12
C ALA A 151 -26.87 -17.77 -28.02
N PRO A 152 -26.81 -16.42 -28.14
CA PRO A 152 -25.99 -15.56 -27.28
C PRO A 152 -26.36 -15.54 -25.79
N ALA A 153 -27.63 -15.74 -25.43
CA ALA A 153 -28.08 -15.49 -24.05
C ALA A 153 -27.45 -16.47 -23.05
N ARG A 154 -27.22 -17.73 -23.46
CA ARG A 154 -26.55 -18.73 -22.62
C ARG A 154 -25.05 -18.51 -22.57
N GLU A 155 -24.41 -18.28 -23.72
CA GLU A 155 -22.98 -18.05 -23.82
C GLU A 155 -22.56 -16.79 -23.06
N TRP A 156 -23.33 -15.70 -23.19
CA TRP A 156 -23.13 -14.47 -22.43
C TRP A 156 -23.27 -14.71 -20.92
N ARG A 157 -24.27 -15.48 -20.49
CA ARG A 157 -24.45 -15.83 -19.07
C ARG A 157 -23.28 -16.64 -18.51
N GLU A 158 -22.80 -17.61 -19.28
CA GLU A 158 -21.65 -18.44 -18.92
C GLU A 158 -20.36 -17.60 -18.87
N ALA A 159 -20.17 -16.68 -19.82
CA ALA A 159 -19.06 -15.73 -19.82
C ALA A 159 -19.12 -14.78 -18.63
N LEU A 160 -20.29 -14.27 -18.27
CA LEU A 160 -20.49 -13.39 -17.11
C LEU A 160 -20.21 -14.13 -15.79
N THR A 161 -20.69 -15.36 -15.66
CA THR A 161 -20.39 -16.24 -14.51
C THR A 161 -18.88 -16.48 -14.40
N THR A 162 -18.21 -16.69 -15.53
CA THR A 162 -16.76 -16.85 -15.60
C THR A 162 -16.03 -15.57 -15.20
N ALA A 163 -16.49 -14.41 -15.67
CA ALA A 163 -15.94 -13.11 -15.27
C ALA A 163 -16.07 -12.86 -13.76
N ALA A 164 -17.22 -13.20 -13.15
CA ALA A 164 -17.42 -13.09 -11.71
C ALA A 164 -16.44 -13.97 -10.90
N ARG A 165 -16.22 -15.22 -11.32
CA ARG A 165 -15.23 -16.11 -10.69
C ARG A 165 -13.80 -15.59 -10.85
N ARG A 166 -13.49 -15.01 -12.02
CA ARG A 166 -12.17 -14.42 -12.29
C ARG A 166 -11.96 -13.13 -11.52
N LEU A 167 -13.02 -12.37 -11.22
CA LEU A 167 -12.96 -11.22 -10.34
C LEU A 167 -12.62 -11.62 -8.91
N GLU A 168 -13.21 -12.70 -8.39
CA GLU A 168 -12.82 -13.26 -7.09
C GLU A 168 -11.34 -13.64 -7.07
N ALA A 169 -10.86 -14.38 -8.08
CA ALA A 169 -9.45 -14.75 -8.18
C ALA A 169 -8.52 -13.53 -8.26
N ALA A 170 -8.91 -12.49 -9.00
CA ALA A 170 -8.17 -11.24 -9.10
C ALA A 170 -8.12 -10.50 -7.76
N TRP A 171 -9.24 -10.48 -7.01
CA TRP A 171 -9.29 -9.90 -5.66
C TRP A 171 -8.36 -10.63 -4.69
N LEU A 172 -8.37 -11.97 -4.69
CA LEU A 172 -7.47 -12.74 -3.83
C LEU A 172 -5.99 -12.49 -4.16
N ALA A 173 -5.65 -12.39 -5.45
CA ALA A 173 -4.30 -12.04 -5.89
C ALA A 173 -3.90 -10.61 -5.46
N LEU A 174 -4.86 -9.67 -5.45
CA LEU A 174 -4.65 -8.31 -4.94
C LEU A 174 -4.40 -8.31 -3.43
N GLU A 175 -5.15 -9.09 -2.66
CA GLU A 175 -4.91 -9.24 -1.21
C GLU A 175 -3.51 -9.81 -0.94
N GLU A 176 -3.11 -10.86 -1.65
CA GLU A 176 -1.77 -11.45 -1.52
C GLU A 176 -0.67 -10.46 -1.90
N GLY A 177 -0.86 -9.71 -3.00
CA GLY A 177 0.05 -8.65 -3.43
C GLY A 177 0.14 -7.51 -2.41
N ALA A 178 -0.97 -7.12 -1.80
CA ALA A 178 -1.01 -6.10 -0.76
C ALA A 178 -0.28 -6.56 0.51
N ASP A 179 -0.43 -7.82 0.90
CA ASP A 179 0.29 -8.41 2.04
C ASP A 179 1.80 -8.53 1.78
N ALA A 180 2.19 -8.83 0.54
CA ALA A 180 3.60 -8.84 0.13
C ALA A 180 4.21 -7.43 0.21
N GLU A 181 3.50 -6.42 -0.32
CA GLU A 181 3.93 -5.02 -0.27
C GLU A 181 4.04 -4.53 1.18
N GLN A 182 3.05 -4.84 2.03
CA GLN A 182 3.10 -4.49 3.45
C GLN A 182 4.30 -5.13 4.17
N ARG A 183 4.56 -6.43 3.96
CA ARG A 183 5.74 -7.11 4.54
C ARG A 183 7.06 -6.48 4.12
N HIS A 184 7.17 -6.08 2.86
CA HIS A 184 8.35 -5.38 2.36
C HIS A 184 8.60 -4.10 3.16
N TRP A 185 7.58 -3.27 3.32
CA TRP A 185 7.68 -2.00 4.05
C TRP A 185 7.80 -2.15 5.57
N THR A 186 7.31 -3.24 6.18
CA THR A 186 7.55 -3.52 7.61
C THR A 186 9.05 -3.49 7.93
N THR A 187 9.88 -4.06 7.05
CA THR A 187 11.34 -4.10 7.27
C THR A 187 11.95 -2.69 7.28
N GLU A 188 11.49 -1.79 6.41
CA GLU A 188 11.96 -0.41 6.35
C GLU A 188 11.46 0.42 7.54
N VAL A 189 10.21 0.23 7.96
CA VAL A 189 9.65 0.86 9.17
C VAL A 189 10.46 0.45 10.41
N GLU A 190 10.76 -0.84 10.58
CA GLU A 190 11.59 -1.30 11.71
C GLU A 190 13.02 -0.79 11.63
N ARG A 191 13.59 -0.63 10.43
CA ARG A 191 14.91 0.00 10.27
C ARG A 191 14.92 1.45 10.74
N VAL A 192 13.88 2.22 10.41
CA VAL A 192 13.72 3.60 10.90
C VAL A 192 13.55 3.60 12.41
N ARG A 193 12.69 2.73 12.96
CA ARG A 193 12.44 2.63 14.41
C ARG A 193 13.70 2.25 15.19
N ALA A 194 14.51 1.32 14.67
CA ALA A 194 15.75 0.87 15.29
C ALA A 194 16.88 1.91 15.20
N TRP A 195 16.71 2.98 14.43
CA TRP A 195 17.74 4.00 14.30
C TRP A 195 18.05 4.66 15.64
N ARG A 196 19.34 4.73 15.96
CA ARG A 196 19.85 5.47 17.11
C ARG A 196 20.73 6.61 16.63
N ARG A 197 20.63 7.76 17.30
CA ARG A 197 21.55 8.88 17.08
C ARG A 197 22.99 8.40 17.32
N PRO A 198 23.92 8.62 16.38
CA PRO A 198 25.32 8.29 16.60
C PRO A 198 25.86 9.15 17.76
N THR A 199 26.22 8.50 18.87
CA THR A 199 26.78 9.16 20.07
C THR A 199 28.31 9.27 20.02
N TRP A 200 28.96 8.64 19.05
CA TRP A 200 30.42 8.67 18.90
C TRP A 200 31.03 10.09 18.83
N PRO A 201 30.43 11.08 18.14
CA PRO A 201 30.95 12.45 18.16
C PRO A 201 30.98 13.04 19.57
N LEU A 202 29.98 12.73 20.40
CA LEU A 202 29.95 13.16 21.80
C LEU A 202 31.11 12.51 22.57
N TRP A 203 31.32 11.20 22.40
CA TRP A 203 32.44 10.50 23.02
C TRP A 203 33.79 11.08 22.59
N LEU A 204 33.95 11.42 21.32
CA LEU A 204 35.17 12.03 20.79
C LEU A 204 35.44 13.40 21.42
N VAL A 205 34.43 14.26 21.52
CA VAL A 205 34.55 15.57 22.17
C VAL A 205 34.85 15.40 23.67
N THR A 206 34.17 14.49 24.35
CA THR A 206 34.40 14.18 25.77
C THR A 206 35.83 13.70 26.00
N LEU A 207 36.33 12.80 25.16
CA LEU A 207 37.72 12.30 25.24
C LEU A 207 38.73 13.42 25.03
N LEU A 208 38.48 14.31 24.05
CA LEU A 208 39.36 15.43 23.74
C LEU A 208 39.39 16.45 24.90
N LEU A 209 38.24 16.76 25.49
CA LEU A 209 38.15 17.63 26.66
C LEU A 209 38.84 17.03 27.88
N LEU A 210 38.59 15.75 28.18
CA LEU A 210 39.27 15.04 29.27
C LEU A 210 40.78 15.01 29.06
N GLY A 211 41.24 14.65 27.86
CA GLY A 211 42.68 14.64 27.54
C GLY A 211 43.32 16.01 27.71
N THR A 212 42.65 17.08 27.26
CA THR A 212 43.13 18.46 27.41
C THR A 212 43.17 18.89 28.88
N ALA A 213 42.12 18.59 29.65
CA ALA A 213 42.05 18.91 31.07
C ALA A 213 43.10 18.15 31.90
N THR A 214 43.28 16.85 31.62
CA THR A 214 44.31 16.03 32.27
C THR A 214 45.71 16.55 31.93
N TRP A 215 45.96 16.88 30.66
CA TRP A 215 47.25 17.45 30.25
C TRP A 215 47.52 18.80 30.94
N LEU A 216 46.54 19.71 30.97
CA LEU A 216 46.66 20.98 31.67
C LEU A 216 46.90 20.79 33.18
N GLY A 217 46.18 19.86 33.82
CA GLY A 217 46.39 19.53 35.23
C GLY A 217 47.77 18.97 35.51
N LEU A 218 48.33 18.13 34.63
CA LEU A 218 49.69 17.61 34.76
C LEU A 218 50.75 18.70 34.56
N VAL A 219 50.53 19.62 33.61
CA VAL A 219 51.42 20.77 33.36
C VAL A 219 51.39 21.75 34.54
N LEU A 220 50.21 22.14 35.02
CA LEU A 220 50.06 23.06 36.16
C LEU A 220 50.44 22.42 37.50
N GLY A 221 50.32 21.10 37.64
CA GLY A 221 50.76 20.34 38.81
C GLY A 221 52.27 20.09 38.86
N GLY A 222 53.03 20.49 37.83
CA GLY A 222 54.49 20.32 37.78
C GLY A 222 54.97 18.90 37.42
N TYR A 223 54.07 18.01 36.99
CA TYR A 223 54.40 16.64 36.60
C TYR A 223 54.90 16.55 35.14
N LEU A 224 54.61 17.57 34.31
CA LEU A 224 55.08 17.68 32.93
C LEU A 224 55.77 19.05 32.69
N PRO A 225 56.75 19.11 31.77
CA PRO A 225 57.41 20.37 31.42
C PRO A 225 56.42 21.36 30.81
N VAL A 226 56.42 22.60 31.30
CA VAL A 226 55.52 23.66 30.83
C VAL A 226 55.93 24.11 29.42
N PRO A 227 55.04 24.02 28.43
CA PRO A 227 55.29 24.54 27.09
C PRO A 227 55.54 26.04 27.13
N ASP A 228 56.45 26.53 26.29
CA ASP A 228 56.80 27.95 26.18
C ASP A 228 55.60 28.93 26.15
N PRO A 229 54.48 28.67 25.43
CA PRO A 229 53.34 29.60 25.41
C PRO A 229 52.54 29.67 26.71
N LEU A 230 52.62 28.67 27.60
CA LEU A 230 51.88 28.63 28.87
C LEU A 230 52.73 29.06 30.07
N ARG A 231 54.04 29.26 29.87
CA ARG A 231 54.99 29.51 30.95
C ARG A 231 54.65 30.77 31.75
N GLY A 232 54.29 31.87 31.09
CA GLY A 232 53.90 33.11 31.76
C GLY A 232 52.61 33.03 32.58
N PHE A 233 51.65 32.18 32.19
CA PHE A 233 50.42 31.96 32.96
C PHE A 233 50.66 31.03 34.16
N ALA A 234 51.46 29.98 33.97
CA ALA A 234 51.80 29.05 35.04
C ALA A 234 52.60 29.74 36.16
N GLU A 235 53.58 30.58 35.81
CA GLU A 235 54.35 31.39 36.77
C GLU A 235 53.48 32.37 37.55
N TRP A 236 52.53 33.04 36.89
CA TRP A 236 51.56 33.91 37.57
C TRP A 236 50.68 33.12 38.54
N TRP A 237 50.12 31.99 38.09
CA TRP A 237 49.24 31.14 38.90
C TRP A 237 49.93 30.58 40.14
N TRP A 238 51.18 30.10 39.99
CA TRP A 238 51.99 29.60 41.11
C TRP A 238 52.46 30.72 42.05
N ALA A 239 52.62 31.95 41.58
CA ALA A 239 52.96 33.09 42.44
C ALA A 239 51.76 33.60 43.27
N THR A 240 50.53 33.32 42.84
CA THR A 240 49.29 33.67 43.55
C THR A 240 48.77 32.60 44.51
N LEU A 241 49.33 31.39 44.48
CA LEU A 241 48.99 30.26 45.37
C LEU A 241 49.93 30.23 46.58
#